data_AF-A0A7Y2CCJ2-F1
#
_entry.id   AF-A0A7Y2CCJ2-F1
#
_cell.length_a   1.000
_cell.length_b   1.000
_cell.length_c   1.000
_cell.angle_alpha   90.00
_cell.angle_beta   90.00
_cell.angle_gamma   90.00
#
_symmetry.space_group_name_H-M   'P 1'
#
loop_
_entity.id
_entity.type
_entity.pdbx_description
1 polymer ?
#
loop_
_entity_poly.entity_id
_entity_poly.type
_entity_poly.pdbx_seq_one_letter_code
_entity_poly.pdbx_strand_id
1 'polypeptide(L)'
;VGTVAVLGTIGTVRLGLYDTRLRGRGVTTVATTENAQESISTAIRAVPHGLKHQSVVPSDSAIDNVIGAVDSAVESGADTVILGCTELPFVLRSERARHALSLRSVYVVDPTTLLARALVEFVAPEKLVAGEWFVSSPNA
;
A
#
# COMPACT_ATOMS: atom_id res chain seq x y z
N VAL A 1 -12.08 15.13 -2.43
CA VAL A 1 -12.44 13.90 -1.69
C VAL A 1 -12.15 12.76 -2.63
N GLY A 2 -11.23 11.86 -2.26
CA GLY A 2 -10.78 10.76 -3.12
C GLY A 2 -11.37 9.41 -2.72
N THR A 3 -11.12 8.40 -3.54
CA THR A 3 -11.54 7.01 -3.36
C THR A 3 -10.32 6.15 -3.03
N VAL A 4 -10.33 5.54 -1.84
CA VAL A 4 -9.18 4.83 -1.29
C VAL A 4 -9.41 3.31 -1.30
N ALA A 5 -8.44 2.55 -1.79
CA ALA A 5 -8.36 1.12 -1.52
C ALA A 5 -7.30 0.84 -0.44
N VAL A 6 -7.57 -0.16 0.40
CA VAL A 6 -6.64 -0.62 1.45
C VAL A 6 -6.19 -2.02 1.10
N LEU A 7 -4.90 -2.20 0.82
CA LEU A 7 -4.30 -3.50 0.59
C LEU A 7 -3.81 -4.09 1.91
N GLY A 8 -4.03 -5.38 2.09
CA GLY A 8 -3.57 -6.10 3.25
C GLY A 8 -3.96 -7.56 3.17
N THR A 9 -3.63 -8.33 4.21
CA THR A 9 -4.14 -9.70 4.30
C THR A 9 -5.67 -9.69 4.40
N ILE A 10 -6.30 -10.81 4.04
CA ILE A 10 -7.76 -10.98 4.21
C ILE A 10 -8.19 -10.65 5.65
N GLY A 11 -7.41 -11.07 6.65
CA GLY A 11 -7.68 -10.74 8.05
C GLY A 11 -7.62 -9.25 8.32
N THR A 12 -6.59 -8.55 7.81
CA THR A 12 -6.43 -7.10 7.96
C THR A 12 -7.62 -6.33 7.36
N VAL A 13 -8.02 -6.68 6.14
CA VAL A 13 -9.12 -5.99 5.43
C VAL A 13 -10.47 -6.30 6.11
N ARG A 14 -10.71 -7.55 6.51
CA ARG A 14 -11.95 -7.93 7.22
C ARG A 14 -12.13 -7.24 8.57
N LEU A 15 -11.04 -6.95 9.28
CA LEU A 15 -11.10 -6.17 10.52
C LEU A 15 -11.60 -4.74 10.29
N GLY A 16 -11.50 -4.22 9.06
CA GLY A 16 -12.10 -2.93 8.67
C GLY A 16 -11.55 -1.71 9.42
N LEU A 17 -10.37 -1.81 10.04
CA LEU A 17 -9.82 -0.74 10.89
C LEU A 17 -9.55 0.54 10.10
N TYR A 18 -8.96 0.42 8.91
CA TYR A 18 -8.75 1.56 8.00
C TYR A 18 -10.09 2.08 7.47
N ASP A 19 -10.91 1.21 6.88
CA ASP A 19 -12.20 1.57 6.30
C ASP A 19 -13.11 2.32 7.25
N THR A 20 -13.24 1.84 8.49
CA THR A 20 -14.07 2.48 9.52
C THR A 20 -13.58 3.91 9.79
N ARG A 21 -12.27 4.11 9.90
CA ARG A 21 -11.68 5.42 10.20
C ARG A 21 -11.73 6.37 9.00
N LEU A 22 -11.48 5.86 7.79
CA LEU A 22 -11.54 6.64 6.54
C LEU A 22 -12.97 7.11 6.26
N ARG A 23 -13.96 6.21 6.32
CA ARG A 23 -15.38 6.54 6.12
C ARG A 23 -15.89 7.51 7.19
N GLY A 24 -15.46 7.34 8.44
CA GLY A 24 -15.76 8.28 9.53
C GLY A 24 -15.22 9.71 9.30
N ARG A 25 -14.27 9.89 8.36
CA ARG A 25 -13.75 11.20 7.91
C ARG A 25 -14.29 11.64 6.55
N GLY A 26 -15.32 10.96 6.03
CA GLY A 26 -15.91 11.27 4.73
C GLY A 26 -15.09 10.83 3.52
N VAL A 27 -14.14 9.91 3.70
CA VAL A 27 -13.35 9.31 2.60
C VAL A 27 -14.06 8.05 2.11
N THR A 28 -14.27 7.95 0.80
CA THR A 28 -14.84 6.75 0.17
C THR A 28 -13.81 5.64 0.16
N THR A 29 -14.21 4.41 0.53
CA THR A 29 -13.35 3.23 0.37
C THR A 29 -13.93 2.23 -0.60
N VAL A 30 -13.04 1.63 -1.42
CA VAL A 30 -13.36 0.55 -2.35
C VAL A 30 -12.52 -0.67 -2.02
N ALA A 31 -13.09 -1.85 -2.25
CA ALA A 31 -12.40 -3.12 -2.09
C ALA A 31 -11.81 -3.57 -3.44
N THR A 32 -10.74 -4.36 -3.39
CA THR A 32 -10.27 -5.12 -4.54
C THR A 32 -11.19 -6.31 -4.82
N THR A 33 -11.02 -6.95 -5.97
CA THR A 33 -11.69 -8.23 -6.27
C THR A 33 -11.25 -9.34 -5.31
N GLU A 34 -12.07 -10.37 -5.12
CA GLU A 34 -11.73 -11.52 -4.26
C GLU A 34 -10.42 -12.19 -4.70
N ASN A 35 -10.22 -12.36 -6.01
CA ASN A 35 -8.98 -12.92 -6.56
C ASN A 35 -7.76 -12.05 -6.22
N ALA A 36 -7.86 -10.73 -6.39
CA ALA A 36 -6.79 -9.81 -6.02
C ALA A 36 -6.54 -9.82 -4.50
N GLN A 37 -7.58 -9.97 -3.69
CA GLN A 37 -7.50 -10.06 -2.22
C GLN A 37 -6.82 -11.36 -1.74
N GLU A 38 -6.99 -12.48 -2.44
CA GLU A 38 -6.24 -13.72 -2.21
C GLU A 38 -4.78 -13.59 -2.65
N SER A 39 -4.54 -13.02 -3.84
CA SER A 39 -3.19 -12.79 -4.38
C SER A 39 -2.35 -11.88 -3.48
N ILE A 40 -2.90 -10.75 -3.02
CA ILE A 40 -2.19 -9.85 -2.10
C ILE A 40 -1.90 -10.55 -0.76
N SER A 41 -2.83 -11.37 -0.29
CA SER A 41 -2.62 -12.07 0.97
C SER A 41 -1.58 -13.18 0.84
N THR A 42 -1.45 -13.78 -0.34
CA THR A 42 -0.38 -14.72 -0.71
C THR A 42 0.96 -13.99 -0.82
N ALA A 43 1.01 -12.83 -1.47
CA ALA A 43 2.22 -12.00 -1.59
C ALA A 43 2.84 -11.68 -0.23
N ILE A 44 2.01 -11.47 0.80
CA ILE A 44 2.46 -11.21 2.17
C ILE A 44 2.95 -12.51 2.84
N ARG A 45 2.16 -13.59 2.78
CA ARG A 45 2.29 -14.76 3.67
C ARG A 45 3.05 -15.95 3.09
N ALA A 46 3.23 -16.04 1.76
CA ALA A 46 3.78 -17.22 1.11
C ALA A 46 5.14 -17.63 1.71
N VAL A 47 5.37 -18.94 1.82
CA VAL A 47 6.66 -19.50 2.26
C VAL A 47 7.32 -20.17 1.06
N PRO A 48 8.62 -19.96 0.81
CA PRO A 48 9.52 -19.03 1.49
C PRO A 48 9.53 -17.60 0.89
N HIS A 49 8.67 -17.33 -0.10
CA HIS A 49 8.83 -16.18 -1.02
C HIS A 49 7.97 -14.94 -0.70
N GLY A 50 7.11 -15.00 0.31
CA GLY A 50 6.27 -13.87 0.70
C GLY A 50 7.07 -12.76 1.37
N LEU A 51 6.53 -11.54 1.35
CA LEU A 51 7.17 -10.34 1.91
C LEU A 51 7.50 -10.49 3.41
N LYS A 52 6.76 -11.34 4.13
CA LYS A 52 7.05 -11.66 5.52
C LYS A 52 8.34 -12.46 5.73
N HIS A 53 8.78 -13.19 4.70
CA HIS A 53 10.00 -14.01 4.71
C HIS A 53 11.14 -13.33 3.94
N GLN A 54 10.83 -12.50 2.95
CA GLN A 54 11.79 -11.82 2.09
C GLN A 54 11.60 -10.30 2.14
N SER A 55 12.11 -9.67 3.20
CA SER A 55 11.97 -8.22 3.40
C SER A 55 12.96 -7.41 2.58
N VAL A 56 14.18 -7.90 2.36
CA VAL A 56 15.26 -7.13 1.70
C VAL A 56 15.07 -7.10 0.19
N VAL A 57 14.87 -8.28 -0.42
CA VAL A 57 14.66 -8.45 -1.86
C VAL A 57 13.32 -9.17 -2.05
N PRO A 58 12.24 -8.44 -2.35
CA PRO A 58 10.95 -9.05 -2.67
C PRO A 58 11.06 -10.03 -3.85
N SER A 59 10.38 -11.17 -3.78
CA SER A 59 10.27 -12.08 -4.93
C SER A 59 9.47 -11.46 -6.07
N ASP A 60 9.74 -11.90 -7.31
CA ASP A 60 8.98 -11.48 -8.49
C ASP A 60 7.49 -11.79 -8.33
N SER A 61 7.13 -12.95 -7.75
CA SER A 61 5.73 -13.31 -7.51
C SER A 61 5.06 -12.40 -6.49
N ALA A 62 5.76 -11.95 -5.44
CA ALA A 62 5.23 -10.97 -4.51
C ALA A 62 5.04 -9.61 -5.18
N ILE A 63 5.99 -9.18 -6.00
CA ILE A 63 5.91 -7.93 -6.77
C ILE A 63 4.70 -7.96 -7.72
N ASP A 64 4.56 -9.01 -8.51
CA ASP A 64 3.48 -9.15 -9.50
C ASP A 64 2.10 -9.18 -8.83
N ASN A 65 1.97 -9.88 -7.71
CA ASN A 65 0.73 -9.92 -6.95
C ASN A 65 0.36 -8.55 -6.36
N VAL A 66 1.34 -7.76 -5.90
CA VAL A 66 1.06 -6.40 -5.40
C VAL A 66 0.66 -5.47 -6.53
N ILE A 67 1.35 -5.53 -7.68
CA ILE A 67 0.99 -4.74 -8.87
C ILE A 67 -0.42 -5.07 -9.32
N GLY A 68 -0.77 -6.36 -9.45
CA GLY A 68 -2.12 -6.78 -9.83
C GLY A 68 -3.19 -6.38 -8.82
N ALA A 69 -2.87 -6.33 -7.53
CA ALA A 69 -3.79 -5.83 -6.51
C ALA A 69 -4.02 -4.31 -6.62
N VAL A 70 -2.98 -3.54 -6.96
CA VAL A 70 -3.10 -2.11 -7.27
C VAL A 70 -3.94 -1.89 -8.53
N ASP A 71 -3.71 -2.68 -9.58
CA ASP A 71 -4.50 -2.60 -10.82
C ASP A 71 -5.98 -2.89 -10.53
N SER A 72 -6.29 -3.93 -9.76
CA SER A 72 -7.66 -4.24 -9.34
C SER A 72 -8.30 -3.12 -8.51
N ALA A 73 -7.52 -2.42 -7.68
CA ALA A 73 -8.00 -1.28 -6.92
C ALA A 73 -8.35 -0.09 -7.84
N VAL A 74 -7.48 0.20 -8.81
CA VAL A 74 -7.69 1.26 -9.81
C VAL A 74 -8.92 0.97 -10.67
N GLU A 75 -9.08 -0.27 -11.14
CA GLU A 75 -10.27 -0.73 -11.87
C GLU A 75 -11.56 -0.59 -11.04
N SER A 76 -11.44 -0.74 -9.71
CA SER A 76 -12.53 -0.54 -8.76
C SER A 76 -12.76 0.95 -8.41
N GLY A 77 -12.05 1.87 -9.07
CA GLY A 77 -12.23 3.32 -8.94
C GLY A 77 -11.36 3.97 -7.87
N ALA A 78 -10.35 3.29 -7.34
CA ALA A 78 -9.42 3.89 -6.39
C ALA A 78 -8.49 4.90 -7.09
N ASP A 79 -8.40 6.11 -6.55
CA ASP A 79 -7.37 7.10 -6.89
C ASP A 79 -6.17 7.04 -5.93
N THR A 80 -6.32 6.30 -4.81
CA THR A 80 -5.32 6.15 -3.77
C THR A 80 -5.32 4.71 -3.25
N VAL A 81 -4.14 4.13 -3.06
CA VAL A 81 -3.94 2.81 -2.48
C VAL A 81 -3.08 2.92 -1.22
N ILE A 82 -3.58 2.37 -0.12
CA ILE A 82 -2.85 2.26 1.15
C ILE A 82 -2.24 0.86 1.27
N LEU A 83 -0.93 0.78 1.51
CA LEU A 83 -0.21 -0.44 1.84
C LEU A 83 -0.43 -0.82 3.32
N GLY A 84 -1.63 -1.29 3.65
CA GLY A 84 -2.16 -1.45 5.02
C GLY A 84 -1.53 -2.56 5.88
N CYS A 85 -0.52 -3.28 5.39
CA CYS A 85 0.29 -4.21 6.19
C CYS A 85 1.75 -3.72 6.21
N THR A 86 2.43 -3.86 7.35
CA THR A 86 3.82 -3.40 7.55
C THR A 86 4.83 -4.01 6.57
N GLU A 87 4.54 -5.19 6.04
CA GLU A 87 5.38 -5.88 5.06
C GLU A 87 5.18 -5.40 3.61
N LEU A 88 4.00 -4.86 3.27
CA LEU A 88 3.69 -4.44 1.89
C LEU A 88 4.64 -3.36 1.36
N PRO A 89 5.03 -2.33 2.14
CA PRO A 89 6.00 -1.33 1.72
C PRO A 89 7.36 -1.90 1.28
N PHE A 90 7.72 -3.13 1.66
CA PHE A 90 8.96 -3.74 1.18
C PHE A 90 9.00 -3.94 -0.33
N VAL A 91 7.84 -4.06 -0.99
CA VAL A 91 7.76 -4.13 -2.46
C VAL A 91 8.41 -2.93 -3.13
N LEU A 92 8.39 -1.76 -2.48
CA LEU A 92 8.91 -0.49 -3.00
C LEU A 92 10.43 -0.44 -3.04
N ARG A 93 11.12 -1.41 -2.42
CA ARG A 93 12.57 -1.59 -2.56
C ARG A 93 12.94 -2.04 -3.98
N SER A 94 12.02 -2.68 -4.69
CA SER A 94 12.21 -3.09 -6.08
C SER A 94 12.02 -1.91 -7.03
N GLU A 95 13.01 -1.66 -7.89
CA GLU A 95 12.91 -0.65 -8.96
C GLU A 95 11.79 -1.00 -9.95
N ARG A 96 11.65 -2.29 -10.28
CA ARG A 96 10.57 -2.80 -11.14
C ARG A 96 9.21 -2.46 -10.55
N ALA A 97 9.03 -2.68 -9.26
CA ALA A 97 7.76 -2.35 -8.59
C ALA A 97 7.50 -0.85 -8.62
N ARG A 98 8.49 -0.02 -8.24
CA ARG A 98 8.36 1.45 -8.28
C ARG A 98 8.01 1.95 -9.68
N HIS A 99 8.72 1.49 -10.70
CA HIS A 99 8.47 1.86 -12.08
C HIS A 99 7.09 1.40 -12.54
N ALA A 100 6.68 0.17 -12.24
CA ALA A 100 5.34 -0.29 -12.59
C ALA A 100 4.27 0.59 -11.91
N LEU A 101 4.39 0.82 -10.61
CA LEU A 101 3.42 1.62 -9.87
C LEU A 101 3.34 3.07 -10.35
N SER A 102 4.46 3.68 -10.78
CA SER A 102 4.46 5.05 -11.31
C SER A 102 3.74 5.20 -12.66
N LEU A 103 3.52 4.10 -13.39
CA LEU A 103 2.75 4.12 -14.64
C LEU A 103 1.23 4.15 -14.40
N ARG A 104 0.76 3.98 -13.16
CA ARG A 104 -0.66 4.04 -12.81
C ARG A 104 -1.03 5.44 -12.37
N SER A 105 -2.25 5.86 -12.72
CA SER A 105 -2.82 7.12 -12.24
C SER A 105 -3.35 6.98 -10.80
N VAL A 106 -2.51 6.54 -9.85
CA VAL A 106 -2.90 6.25 -8.47
C VAL A 106 -1.82 6.68 -7.48
N TYR A 107 -2.24 7.24 -6.35
CA TYR A 107 -1.33 7.52 -5.24
C TYR A 107 -1.07 6.26 -4.44
N VAL A 108 0.18 5.84 -4.30
CA VAL A 108 0.54 4.72 -3.42
C VAL A 108 1.07 5.28 -2.09
N VAL A 109 0.42 4.90 -0.99
CA VAL A 109 0.71 5.37 0.36
C VAL A 109 1.35 4.27 1.18
N ASP A 110 2.50 4.56 1.79
CA ASP A 110 3.15 3.72 2.81
C ASP A 110 2.84 4.25 4.22
N PRO A 111 1.92 3.60 4.97
CA PRO A 111 1.61 3.98 6.35
C PRO A 111 2.79 3.91 7.31
N THR A 112 3.80 3.09 7.03
CA THR A 112 4.98 2.93 7.88
C THR A 112 5.83 4.20 7.86
N THR A 113 6.10 4.73 6.65
CA THR A 113 6.77 6.01 6.47
C THR A 113 5.94 7.17 7.03
N LEU A 114 4.61 7.18 6.80
CA LEU A 114 3.72 8.20 7.40
C LEU A 114 3.81 8.21 8.93
N LEU A 115 3.74 7.04 9.56
CA LEU A 115 3.83 6.89 11.00
C LEU A 115 5.19 7.36 11.54
N ALA A 116 6.29 6.99 10.87
CA ALA A 116 7.63 7.43 11.26
C ALA A 116 7.77 8.96 11.19
N ARG A 117 7.27 9.58 10.12
CA ARG A 117 7.27 11.04 9.96
C ARG A 117 6.44 11.74 11.04
N ALA A 118 5.23 11.25 11.31
CA ALA A 118 4.38 11.79 12.36
C ALA A 118 5.04 11.67 13.75
N LEU A 119 5.79 10.60 14.00
CA LEU A 119 6.56 10.43 15.23
C LEU A 119 7.68 11.48 15.37
N VAL A 120 8.44 11.72 14.29
CA VAL A 120 9.49 12.74 14.26
C VAL A 120 8.90 14.12 14.43
N GLU A 121 7.81 14.43 13.74
CA GLU A 121 7.09 15.71 13.88
C GLU A 121 6.62 15.96 15.31
N PHE A 122 6.11 14.93 15.98
CA PHE A 122 5.62 15.04 17.35
C PHE A 122 6.75 15.23 18.39
N VAL A 123 7.91 14.58 18.18
CA VAL A 123 8.98 14.53 19.19
C VAL A 123 10.12 15.52 18.93
N ALA A 124 10.44 15.76 17.66
CA ALA A 124 11.59 16.57 17.22
C ALA A 124 11.29 17.21 15.85
N PRO A 125 10.34 18.16 15.78
CA PRO A 125 9.89 18.76 14.51
C PRO A 125 11.04 19.42 13.73
N GLU A 126 12.07 19.93 14.41
CA GLU A 126 13.27 20.50 13.79
C GLU A 126 14.10 19.48 13.01
N LYS A 127 13.91 18.18 13.26
CA LYS A 127 14.56 17.07 12.55
C LYS A 127 13.71 16.53 11.40
N LEU A 128 12.49 17.02 11.22
CA LEU A 128 11.64 16.56 10.13
C LEU A 128 12.18 17.08 8.79
N VAL A 129 12.62 16.15 7.95
CA VAL A 129 13.05 16.48 6.58
C VAL A 129 11.86 16.62 5.63
N ALA A 130 11.95 17.59 4.71
CA ALA A 130 11.04 17.72 3.60
C ALA A 130 11.09 16.46 2.71
N GLY A 131 9.93 16.01 2.23
CA GLY A 131 9.80 14.83 1.39
C GLY A 131 8.35 14.58 1.00
N GLU A 132 8.16 13.77 -0.04
CA GLU A 132 6.82 13.40 -0.50
C GLU A 132 6.14 12.44 0.48
N TRP A 133 4.82 12.56 0.59
CA TRP A 133 3.99 11.66 1.40
C TRP A 133 3.55 10.42 0.63
N PHE A 134 3.78 10.41 -0.69
CA PHE A 134 3.35 9.39 -1.62
C PHE A 134 4.56 8.76 -2.30
N VAL A 135 4.44 7.48 -2.62
CA VAL A 135 5.49 6.72 -3.30
C VAL A 135 5.41 6.86 -4.82
N SER A 136 4.22 7.21 -5.31
CA SER A 136 3.95 7.58 -6.70
C SER A 136 2.85 8.64 -6.73
N SER A 137 2.92 9.55 -7.70
CA SER A 137 1.82 10.46 -8.04
C SER A 137 1.30 10.12 -9.43
N PRO A 138 -0.03 10.12 -9.67
CA PRO A 138 -0.53 10.28 -11.03
C PRO A 138 0.15 11.54 -11.61
N ASN A 139 0.84 11.37 -12.74
CA ASN A 139 1.57 12.41 -13.49
C ASN A 139 3.01 12.77 -13.04
N ALA A 140 3.70 11.92 -12.29
CA ALA A 140 5.14 12.06 -12.05
C ALA A 140 6.00 11.54 -13.22
#